data_AF-T0SZY4-F1
#
_entry.id   AF-T0SZY4-F1
#
_cell.length_a   1.000
_cell.length_b   1.000
_cell.length_c   1.000
_cell.angle_alpha   90.00
_cell.angle_beta   90.00
_cell.angle_gamma   90.00
#
_symmetry.space_group_name_H-M   'P 1'
#
loop_
_entity.id
_entity.type
_entity.pdbx_description
1 polymer ?
#
loop_
_entity_poly.entity_id
_entity_poly.type
_entity_poly.pdbx_seq_one_letter_code
_entity_poly.pdbx_strand_id
1 'polypeptide(L)'
;MKYLIALIFILTAQVQARVNCPDYKAVVCHAGSEINPHYVEICVSFSSLYGHLAEHEMDYYGECRLRNVKAAYACNAGMRHKDANETICIQRDNDETRYVASCGESKNCMCSGFVNQFVFDYFNVEMSTYNPFLDLSALSEVKNIQAGQDRFMAATNTPATTKIKSEGGLSFYLGSERMNGEYFVDMCWTNTTGSQQYDLDFSLSSSIISNIDNGQTYPEVTDLKSKYHLFCDYDFDGYFNYDSLVRVESSPEVPFQLGTYANYDFSISNAEFCVVRQTFEERQPERMRPWDLKKITVLNNLNIETPIPNDGPIRICHVQEITNGGGPGGNNGTNHSYGPHIAAVTVGQPFQTVNKKKIHECTQLEFRDSDHLKEYIKHGKDNKEFRDIHQHDYVGNCYSTCGPIHGNGAN
;
A
#
# COMPACT_ATOMS: atom_id res chain seq x y z
N MET A 1 -42.15 28.67 -29.41
CA MET A 1 -42.02 28.14 -28.04
C MET A 1 -40.63 27.53 -27.89
N LYS A 2 -39.76 28.19 -27.13
CA LYS A 2 -38.39 27.72 -26.84
C LYS A 2 -38.45 26.91 -25.54
N TYR A 3 -38.17 25.62 -25.59
CA TYR A 3 -38.13 24.78 -24.40
C TYR A 3 -36.75 24.93 -23.73
N LEU A 4 -36.76 25.59 -22.57
CA LEU A 4 -35.65 25.66 -21.64
C LEU A 4 -35.60 24.31 -20.90
N ILE A 5 -34.69 23.42 -21.31
CA ILE A 5 -34.42 22.18 -20.58
C ILE A 5 -33.55 22.56 -19.38
N ALA A 6 -34.18 22.72 -18.23
CA ALA A 6 -33.49 22.86 -16.96
C ALA A 6 -32.91 21.50 -16.57
N LEU A 7 -31.60 21.35 -16.74
CA LEU A 7 -30.84 20.21 -16.23
C LEU A 7 -30.80 20.32 -14.70
N ILE A 8 -31.66 19.57 -14.01
CA ILE A 8 -31.63 19.43 -12.55
C ILE A 8 -30.44 18.52 -12.24
N PHE A 9 -29.31 19.13 -11.86
CA PHE A 9 -28.22 18.42 -11.19
C PHE A 9 -28.73 17.94 -9.83
N ILE A 10 -29.11 16.66 -9.75
CA ILE A 10 -29.34 15.98 -8.48
C ILE A 10 -27.95 15.76 -7.87
N LEU A 11 -27.51 16.69 -7.04
CA LEU A 11 -26.41 16.48 -6.10
C LEU A 11 -26.85 15.38 -5.13
N THR A 12 -26.54 14.13 -5.45
CA THR A 12 -26.57 13.04 -4.49
C THR A 12 -25.41 13.26 -3.53
N ALA A 13 -25.61 14.09 -2.51
CA ALA A 13 -24.75 14.08 -1.34
C ALA A 13 -24.91 12.68 -0.72
N GLN A 14 -23.93 11.82 -0.95
CA GLN A 14 -23.83 10.57 -0.21
C GLN A 14 -23.47 10.94 1.24
N VAL A 15 -24.50 11.19 2.04
CA VAL A 15 -24.37 11.27 3.49
C VAL A 15 -24.15 9.82 3.97
N GLN A 16 -22.90 9.39 4.04
CA GLN A 16 -22.59 8.11 4.68
C GLN A 16 -22.87 8.23 6.18
N ALA A 17 -23.71 7.32 6.67
CA ALA A 17 -24.04 7.22 8.08
C ALA A 17 -22.81 6.68 8.84
N ARG A 18 -22.08 7.58 9.50
CA ARG A 18 -21.09 7.21 10.53
C ARG A 18 -21.76 6.26 11.51
N VAL A 19 -21.13 5.13 11.84
CA VAL A 19 -21.73 4.17 12.78
C VAL A 19 -21.80 4.84 14.16
N ASN A 20 -23.00 5.28 14.53
CA ASN A 20 -23.22 5.97 15.79
C ASN A 20 -23.37 4.93 16.91
N CYS A 21 -22.26 4.52 17.50
CA CYS A 21 -22.28 3.58 18.62
C CYS A 21 -22.84 4.25 19.87
N PRO A 22 -23.75 3.59 20.61
CA PRO A 22 -24.16 4.05 21.94
C PRO A 22 -22.96 4.20 22.87
N ASP A 23 -23.00 5.14 23.83
CA ASP A 23 -21.89 5.48 24.73
C ASP A 23 -21.32 4.29 25.54
N TYR A 24 -22.11 3.23 25.73
CA TYR A 24 -21.72 1.99 26.41
C TYR A 24 -21.11 0.93 25.49
N LYS A 25 -20.84 1.26 24.22
CA LYS A 25 -20.17 0.43 23.23
C LYS A 25 -18.94 1.13 22.68
N ALA A 26 -17.93 0.33 22.36
CA ALA A 26 -16.77 0.76 21.61
C ALA A 26 -17.05 0.64 20.11
N VAL A 27 -16.59 1.63 19.35
CA VAL A 27 -16.39 1.47 17.91
C VAL A 27 -15.15 0.60 17.73
N VAL A 28 -15.28 -0.49 16.98
CA VAL A 28 -14.16 -1.35 16.57
C VAL A 28 -14.17 -1.40 15.06
N CYS A 29 -13.01 -1.19 14.45
CA CYS A 29 -12.81 -1.50 13.07
C CYS A 29 -12.49 -2.99 12.94
N HIS A 30 -13.45 -3.75 12.42
CA HIS A 30 -13.41 -5.20 12.35
C HIS A 30 -13.04 -5.67 10.95
N ALA A 31 -12.00 -6.50 10.85
CA ALA A 31 -11.66 -7.25 9.66
C ALA A 31 -12.64 -8.42 9.52
N GLY A 32 -13.59 -8.33 8.60
CA GLY A 32 -14.59 -9.40 8.39
C GLY A 32 -13.98 -10.77 8.01
N SER A 33 -12.69 -10.83 7.66
CA SER A 33 -11.91 -12.04 7.43
C SER A 33 -10.43 -11.77 7.71
N GLU A 34 -9.72 -12.72 8.32
CA GLU A 34 -8.27 -12.62 8.54
C GLU A 34 -7.46 -12.76 7.24
N ILE A 35 -8.02 -13.42 6.22
CA ILE A 35 -7.32 -13.73 4.97
C ILE A 35 -7.49 -12.61 3.93
N ASN A 36 -8.68 -12.01 3.89
CA ASN A 36 -9.02 -10.88 3.04
C ASN A 36 -9.84 -9.88 3.86
N PRO A 37 -9.18 -9.02 4.64
CA PRO A 37 -9.85 -8.17 5.60
C PRO A 37 -10.62 -7.06 4.89
N HIS A 38 -11.93 -7.25 4.77
CA HIS A 38 -12.86 -6.16 4.52
C HIS A 38 -13.19 -5.51 5.86
N TYR A 39 -12.64 -4.32 6.08
CA TYR A 39 -12.82 -3.61 7.33
C TYR A 39 -14.16 -2.89 7.39
N VAL A 40 -14.90 -3.14 8.46
CA VAL A 40 -16.19 -2.51 8.74
C VAL A 40 -16.22 -2.00 10.16
N GLU A 41 -16.84 -0.84 10.36
CA GLU A 41 -17.08 -0.33 11.70
C GLU A 41 -18.22 -1.11 12.36
N ILE A 42 -17.95 -1.68 13.53
CA ILE A 42 -18.94 -2.37 14.34
C ILE A 42 -18.98 -1.78 15.75
N CYS A 43 -20.14 -1.87 16.40
CA CYS A 43 -20.30 -1.49 17.80
C CYS A 43 -20.22 -2.71 18.71
N VAL A 44 -19.10 -2.87 19.40
CA VAL A 44 -18.87 -3.96 20.35
C VAL A 44 -19.12 -3.45 21.77
N SER A 45 -19.81 -4.23 22.60
CA SER A 45 -19.90 -3.90 24.04
C SER A 45 -18.52 -3.93 24.67
N PHE A 46 -18.21 -2.99 25.57
CA PHE A 46 -16.90 -2.98 26.27
C PHE A 46 -16.59 -4.28 27.01
N SER A 47 -17.62 -4.98 27.51
CA SER A 47 -17.48 -6.32 28.10
C SER A 47 -16.98 -7.40 27.13
N SER A 48 -17.22 -7.21 25.84
CA SER A 48 -16.82 -8.11 24.76
C SER A 48 -15.61 -7.60 23.98
N LEU A 49 -15.28 -6.32 24.10
CA LEU A 49 -14.15 -5.67 23.42
C LEU A 49 -12.83 -6.40 23.66
N TYR A 50 -12.58 -6.81 24.91
CA TYR A 50 -11.37 -7.54 25.30
C TYR A 50 -11.26 -8.88 24.59
N GLY A 51 -12.34 -9.69 24.58
CA GLY A 51 -12.36 -10.96 23.86
C GLY A 51 -12.22 -10.75 22.35
N HIS A 52 -12.94 -9.76 21.83
CA HIS A 52 -12.97 -9.42 20.41
C HIS A 52 -11.58 -9.04 19.88
N LEU A 53 -10.88 -8.11 20.54
CA LEU A 53 -9.51 -7.70 20.15
C LEU A 53 -8.44 -8.75 20.45
N ALA A 54 -8.70 -9.69 21.36
CA ALA A 54 -7.79 -10.80 21.64
C ALA A 54 -7.89 -11.90 20.57
N GLU A 55 -9.10 -12.19 20.10
CA GLU A 55 -9.38 -13.25 19.13
C GLU A 55 -9.17 -12.81 17.68
N HIS A 56 -9.40 -11.53 17.36
CA HIS A 56 -9.25 -10.99 16.01
C HIS A 56 -8.03 -10.08 15.91
N GLU A 57 -6.91 -10.64 15.45
CA GLU A 57 -5.63 -9.93 15.41
C GLU A 57 -5.65 -8.66 14.57
N MET A 58 -6.44 -8.68 13.49
CA MET A 58 -6.53 -7.59 12.52
C MET A 58 -7.49 -6.46 12.92
N ASP A 59 -8.34 -6.68 13.94
CA ASP A 59 -9.33 -5.70 14.40
C ASP A 59 -8.69 -4.61 15.24
N TYR A 60 -9.19 -3.39 15.29
CA TYR A 60 -8.62 -2.37 16.17
C TYR A 60 -9.67 -1.44 16.76
N TYR A 61 -9.32 -0.83 17.88
CA TYR A 61 -10.19 0.10 18.59
C TYR A 61 -10.30 1.42 17.82
N GLY A 62 -11.52 1.87 17.58
CA GLY A 62 -11.81 3.12 16.88
C GLY A 62 -12.42 2.92 15.50
N GLU A 63 -12.52 4.03 14.78
CA GLU A 63 -13.07 4.12 13.42
C GLU A 63 -12.16 3.45 12.40
N CYS A 64 -12.73 2.97 11.29
CA CYS A 64 -11.95 2.37 10.21
C CYS A 64 -11.15 3.39 9.41
N ARG A 65 -10.02 3.85 9.95
CA ARG A 65 -9.12 4.83 9.31
C ARG A 65 -8.04 4.15 8.49
N LEU A 66 -7.34 4.91 7.64
CA LEU A 66 -6.11 4.48 6.94
C LEU A 66 -4.99 4.08 7.92
N ARG A 67 -5.07 2.86 8.43
CA ARG A 67 -4.03 2.23 9.26
C ARG A 67 -3.17 1.25 8.47
N ASN A 68 -3.67 0.72 7.34
CA ASN A 68 -3.06 -0.40 6.64
C ASN A 68 -2.84 -0.14 5.14
N VAL A 69 -2.32 1.03 4.76
CA VAL A 69 -1.72 1.15 3.43
C VAL A 69 -0.42 0.36 3.44
N LYS A 70 -0.38 -0.69 2.63
CA LYS A 70 0.77 -1.58 2.55
C LYS A 70 1.89 -0.90 1.78
N ALA A 71 3.12 -1.28 2.11
CA ALA A 71 4.29 -0.80 1.39
C ALA A 71 4.12 -1.07 -0.11
N ALA A 72 4.41 -0.08 -0.94
CA ALA A 72 4.40 -0.25 -2.37
C ALA A 72 5.42 -1.31 -2.81
N TYR A 73 5.10 -2.02 -3.89
CA TYR A 73 5.97 -3.08 -4.41
C TYR A 73 5.95 -3.09 -5.94
N ALA A 74 7.06 -3.48 -6.55
CA ALA A 74 7.09 -3.77 -7.98
C ALA A 74 6.24 -5.01 -8.24
N CYS A 75 5.21 -4.88 -9.08
CA CYS A 75 4.19 -5.92 -9.25
C CYS A 75 4.08 -6.43 -10.68
N ASN A 76 4.51 -5.64 -11.66
CA ASN A 76 4.58 -6.05 -13.04
C ASN A 76 5.70 -5.31 -13.75
N ALA A 77 6.09 -5.87 -14.89
CA ALA A 77 6.92 -5.20 -15.86
C ALA A 77 6.63 -5.79 -17.22
N GLY A 78 6.95 -5.07 -18.27
CA GLY A 78 6.77 -5.59 -19.61
C GLY A 78 7.64 -4.90 -20.62
N MET A 79 7.80 -5.55 -21.76
CA MET A 79 8.60 -5.06 -22.86
C MET A 79 7.94 -5.36 -24.20
N ARG A 80 8.08 -4.44 -25.15
CA ARG A 80 7.80 -4.66 -26.56
C ARG A 80 8.86 -4.00 -27.43
N HIS A 81 8.98 -4.50 -28.64
CA HIS A 81 9.81 -3.91 -29.68
C HIS A 81 9.03 -4.02 -30.98
N LYS A 82 8.56 -2.89 -31.49
CA LYS A 82 7.81 -2.88 -32.74
C LYS A 82 8.76 -3.04 -33.92
N ASP A 83 8.41 -3.90 -34.86
CA ASP A 83 9.18 -4.04 -36.09
C ASP A 83 9.26 -2.71 -36.85
N ALA A 84 10.39 -2.52 -37.52
CA ALA A 84 10.63 -1.34 -38.31
C ALA A 84 10.15 -1.52 -39.75
N ASN A 85 9.87 -0.41 -40.42
CA ASN A 85 9.42 -0.44 -41.82
C ASN A 85 10.58 -0.57 -42.82
N GLU A 86 11.82 -0.43 -42.38
CA GLU A 86 13.00 -0.38 -43.24
C GLU A 86 14.22 -0.99 -42.54
N THR A 87 15.26 -1.33 -43.29
CA THR A 87 16.56 -1.74 -42.75
C THR A 87 17.48 -0.54 -42.61
N ILE A 88 18.25 -0.46 -41.54
CA ILE A 88 19.35 0.53 -41.41
C ILE A 88 20.67 -0.20 -41.54
N CYS A 89 21.53 0.26 -42.44
CA CYS A 89 22.90 -0.23 -42.54
C CYS A 89 23.89 0.87 -42.17
N ILE A 90 24.89 0.50 -41.38
CA ILE A 90 26.01 1.35 -41.01
C ILE A 90 27.31 0.73 -41.49
N GLN A 91 28.16 1.51 -42.12
CA GLN A 91 29.52 1.14 -42.49
C GLN A 91 30.51 1.90 -41.59
N ARG A 92 31.45 1.16 -40.98
CA ARG A 92 32.49 1.71 -40.11
C ARG A 92 33.85 1.63 -40.79
N ASP A 93 34.27 2.73 -41.41
CA ASP A 93 35.61 2.83 -42.00
C ASP A 93 36.41 3.92 -41.28
N ASN A 94 37.62 3.58 -40.83
CA ASN A 94 38.55 4.53 -40.18
C ASN A 94 37.91 5.35 -39.04
N ASP A 95 37.21 4.70 -38.12
CA ASP A 95 36.49 5.29 -36.97
C ASP A 95 35.31 6.22 -37.32
N GLU A 96 34.95 6.38 -38.60
CA GLU A 96 33.72 7.06 -39.01
C GLU A 96 32.57 6.06 -39.23
N THR A 97 31.44 6.31 -38.58
CA THR A 97 30.19 5.57 -38.84
C THR A 97 29.38 6.32 -39.90
N ARG A 98 29.13 5.67 -41.05
CA ARG A 98 28.33 6.22 -42.16
C ARG A 98 27.10 5.37 -42.41
N TYR A 99 25.94 6.01 -42.58
CA TYR A 99 24.72 5.34 -42.99
C TYR A 99 24.76 5.03 -44.49
N VAL A 100 24.48 3.79 -44.86
CA VAL A 100 24.50 3.30 -46.25
C VAL A 100 23.19 2.57 -46.55
N ALA A 101 22.79 2.53 -47.83
CA ALA A 101 21.55 1.87 -48.22
C ALA A 101 21.63 0.33 -48.11
N SER A 102 22.82 -0.26 -48.26
CA SER A 102 23.09 -1.69 -48.08
C SER A 102 24.57 -1.93 -47.85
N CYS A 103 24.93 -3.07 -47.26
CA CYS A 103 26.34 -3.40 -47.01
C CYS A 103 27.12 -3.91 -48.22
N GLY A 104 26.45 -4.36 -49.29
CA GLY A 104 27.11 -4.96 -50.45
C GLY A 104 28.12 -6.05 -50.02
N GLU A 105 29.37 -5.92 -50.47
CA GLU A 105 30.48 -6.80 -50.09
C GLU A 105 31.37 -6.25 -48.96
N SER A 106 31.01 -5.09 -48.37
CA SER A 106 31.83 -4.47 -47.32
C SER A 106 31.81 -5.30 -46.04
N LYS A 107 33.01 -5.72 -45.59
CA LYS A 107 33.19 -6.46 -44.32
C LYS A 107 33.05 -5.56 -43.08
N ASN A 108 33.08 -4.25 -43.28
CA ASN A 108 32.99 -3.25 -42.23
C ASN A 108 31.58 -2.67 -42.09
N CYS A 109 30.59 -3.29 -42.74
CA CYS A 109 29.21 -2.84 -42.71
C CYS A 109 28.31 -3.83 -41.98
N MET A 110 27.35 -3.30 -41.23
CA MET A 110 26.31 -4.04 -40.53
C MET A 110 24.94 -3.45 -40.83
N CYS A 111 23.95 -4.30 -41.11
CA CYS A 111 22.55 -3.92 -41.24
C CYS A 111 21.75 -4.45 -40.05
N SER A 112 20.81 -3.65 -39.54
CA SER A 112 19.75 -4.16 -38.67
C SER A 112 18.82 -5.08 -39.44
N GLY A 113 18.18 -6.02 -38.74
CA GLY A 113 16.96 -6.61 -39.25
C GLY A 113 15.79 -5.63 -39.15
N PHE A 114 14.75 -5.85 -39.95
CA PHE A 114 13.50 -5.08 -39.89
C PHE A 114 12.31 -5.92 -39.39
N VAL A 115 12.50 -7.25 -39.28
CA VAL A 115 11.48 -8.20 -38.81
C VAL A 115 12.02 -8.94 -37.60
N ASN A 116 11.13 -9.29 -36.67
CA ASN A 116 11.40 -10.09 -35.48
C ASN A 116 12.50 -9.50 -34.59
N GLN A 117 12.67 -8.18 -34.56
CA GLN A 117 13.69 -7.55 -33.71
C GLN A 117 13.42 -7.80 -32.22
N PHE A 118 12.14 -7.95 -31.86
CA PHE A 118 11.70 -8.26 -30.50
C PHE A 118 12.28 -9.54 -29.90
N VAL A 119 12.71 -10.52 -30.70
CA VAL A 119 13.21 -11.81 -30.17
C VAL A 119 14.55 -11.69 -29.44
N PHE A 120 15.27 -10.60 -29.70
CA PHE A 120 16.58 -10.31 -29.09
C PHE A 120 16.44 -9.48 -27.81
N ASP A 121 15.29 -8.86 -27.62
CA ASP A 121 14.99 -8.02 -26.47
C ASP A 121 14.28 -8.86 -25.42
N TYR A 122 14.75 -8.80 -24.18
CA TYR A 122 14.18 -9.59 -23.09
C TYR A 122 14.47 -8.95 -21.73
N PHE A 123 13.78 -9.41 -20.71
CA PHE A 123 14.10 -9.06 -19.33
C PHE A 123 13.96 -10.30 -18.43
N ASN A 124 14.69 -10.28 -17.33
CA ASN A 124 14.65 -11.33 -16.33
C ASN A 124 13.98 -10.79 -15.07
N VAL A 125 13.03 -11.55 -14.52
CA VAL A 125 12.35 -11.21 -13.27
C VAL A 125 12.40 -12.39 -12.33
N GLU A 126 12.73 -12.13 -11.07
CA GLU A 126 12.38 -13.02 -9.99
C GLU A 126 11.05 -12.54 -9.39
N MET A 127 10.07 -13.42 -9.34
CA MET A 127 8.73 -13.12 -8.86
C MET A 127 8.31 -14.10 -7.79
N SER A 128 7.51 -13.62 -6.84
CA SER A 128 6.86 -14.46 -5.85
C SER A 128 5.36 -14.25 -5.84
N THR A 129 4.62 -15.29 -5.49
CA THR A 129 3.21 -15.15 -5.12
C THR A 129 3.15 -14.24 -3.89
N TYR A 130 2.35 -13.19 -3.97
CA TYR A 130 2.27 -12.16 -2.94
C TYR A 130 0.84 -12.03 -2.46
N ASN A 131 0.67 -12.03 -1.15
CA ASN A 131 -0.58 -11.63 -0.51
C ASN A 131 -0.38 -10.20 0.02
N PRO A 132 -0.94 -9.17 -0.65
CA PRO A 132 -0.78 -7.79 -0.20
C PRO A 132 -1.45 -7.55 1.15
N PHE A 133 -2.53 -8.26 1.49
CA PHE A 133 -3.24 -8.09 2.74
C PHE A 133 -2.41 -8.49 3.96
N LEU A 134 -1.64 -9.57 3.82
CA LEU A 134 -0.77 -10.10 4.88
C LEU A 134 0.69 -9.65 4.77
N ASP A 135 1.06 -8.96 3.69
CA ASP A 135 2.44 -8.66 3.30
C ASP A 135 3.35 -9.93 3.29
N LEU A 136 2.78 -11.03 2.83
CA LEU A 136 3.46 -12.33 2.79
C LEU A 136 3.80 -12.70 1.35
N SER A 137 5.06 -13.07 1.14
CA SER A 137 5.55 -13.62 -0.13
C SER A 137 5.83 -15.11 0.02
N ALA A 138 5.36 -15.91 -0.93
CA ALA A 138 5.59 -17.35 -0.98
C ALA A 138 6.02 -17.75 -2.39
N LEU A 139 6.84 -18.80 -2.49
CA LEU A 139 7.31 -19.42 -3.74
C LEU A 139 7.94 -18.43 -4.74
N SER A 140 9.25 -18.52 -4.93
CA SER A 140 9.95 -17.68 -5.92
C SER A 140 10.13 -18.42 -7.24
N GLU A 141 9.90 -17.74 -8.36
CA GLU A 141 10.17 -18.21 -9.71
C GLU A 141 10.98 -17.15 -10.47
N VAL A 142 11.99 -17.59 -11.21
CA VAL A 142 12.72 -16.72 -12.15
C VAL A 142 12.17 -16.96 -13.55
N LYS A 143 11.74 -15.90 -14.22
CA LYS A 143 11.30 -15.92 -15.62
C LYS A 143 12.21 -15.09 -16.50
N ASN A 144 12.47 -15.62 -17.70
CA ASN A 144 13.02 -14.88 -18.82
C ASN A 144 11.86 -14.58 -19.77
N ILE A 145 11.61 -13.30 -20.04
CA ILE A 145 10.47 -12.84 -20.84
C ILE A 145 11.01 -12.08 -22.04
N GLN A 146 10.75 -12.61 -23.21
CA GLN A 146 11.05 -11.93 -24.47
C GLN A 146 10.06 -10.78 -24.70
N ALA A 147 10.52 -9.73 -25.36
CA ALA A 147 9.67 -8.61 -25.77
C ALA A 147 8.56 -9.10 -26.71
N GLY A 148 7.43 -8.40 -26.74
CA GLY A 148 6.41 -8.64 -27.76
C GLY A 148 6.61 -7.76 -28.99
N GLN A 149 6.04 -8.19 -30.12
CA GLN A 149 6.10 -7.43 -31.37
C GLN A 149 5.17 -6.20 -31.32
N ASP A 150 3.85 -6.42 -31.25
CA ASP A 150 2.85 -5.33 -31.27
C ASP A 150 2.32 -4.96 -29.88
N ARG A 151 2.41 -5.90 -28.94
CA ARG A 151 1.90 -5.78 -27.57
C ARG A 151 3.01 -6.02 -26.58
N PHE A 152 2.90 -5.43 -25.39
CA PHE A 152 3.80 -5.76 -24.30
C PHE A 152 3.66 -7.23 -23.91
N MET A 153 4.81 -7.89 -23.74
CA MET A 153 4.88 -9.14 -22.99
C MET A 153 5.16 -8.77 -21.55
N ALA A 154 4.15 -8.97 -20.71
CA ALA A 154 4.20 -8.66 -19.29
C ALA A 154 4.71 -9.86 -18.47
N ALA A 155 5.29 -9.57 -17.31
CA ALA A 155 5.77 -10.58 -16.37
C ALA A 155 4.64 -11.39 -15.74
N THR A 156 3.52 -10.72 -15.48
CA THR A 156 2.33 -11.33 -14.91
C THR A 156 1.06 -10.70 -15.48
N ASN A 157 -0.02 -11.47 -15.45
CA ASN A 157 -1.37 -10.99 -15.71
C ASN A 157 -2.16 -10.75 -14.40
N THR A 158 -1.54 -11.04 -13.25
CA THR A 158 -2.15 -10.89 -11.92
C THR A 158 -1.25 -10.05 -10.99
N PRO A 159 -0.96 -8.78 -11.34
CA PRO A 159 -0.08 -7.90 -10.58
C PRO A 159 -0.50 -7.71 -9.12
N ALA A 160 -1.80 -7.73 -8.80
CA ALA A 160 -2.26 -7.57 -7.42
C ALA A 160 -1.78 -8.67 -6.46
N THR A 161 -1.44 -9.85 -6.98
CA THR A 161 -0.97 -11.00 -6.18
C THR A 161 0.44 -11.46 -6.57
N THR A 162 1.20 -10.59 -7.25
CA THR A 162 2.57 -10.88 -7.71
C THR A 162 3.50 -9.80 -7.21
N LYS A 163 4.61 -10.19 -6.59
CA LYS A 163 5.69 -9.27 -6.22
C LYS A 163 6.94 -9.62 -6.99
N ILE A 164 7.49 -8.66 -7.73
CA ILE A 164 8.79 -8.74 -8.37
C ILE A 164 9.84 -8.41 -7.31
N LYS A 165 10.78 -9.31 -7.09
CA LYS A 165 11.96 -9.02 -6.26
C LYS A 165 12.94 -8.21 -7.09
N SER A 166 12.94 -6.90 -6.88
CA SER A 166 13.76 -5.94 -7.62
C SER A 166 14.75 -5.21 -6.71
N GLU A 167 15.33 -5.90 -5.72
CA GLU A 167 16.43 -5.33 -4.93
C GLU A 167 17.59 -4.98 -5.88
N GLY A 168 17.81 -3.69 -6.13
CA GLY A 168 18.77 -3.21 -7.14
C GLY A 168 18.19 -2.93 -8.53
N GLY A 169 16.86 -2.96 -8.68
CA GLY A 169 16.14 -2.53 -9.89
C GLY A 169 15.86 -3.65 -10.88
N LEU A 170 15.07 -3.33 -11.92
CA LEU A 170 14.73 -4.26 -12.98
C LEU A 170 15.57 -4.01 -14.23
N SER A 171 16.29 -5.03 -14.69
CA SER A 171 17.11 -4.95 -15.88
C SER A 171 16.37 -5.38 -17.15
N PHE A 172 16.38 -4.50 -18.15
CA PHE A 172 15.95 -4.78 -19.52
C PHE A 172 17.18 -4.96 -20.41
N TYR A 173 17.20 -6.06 -21.16
CA TYR A 173 18.25 -6.41 -22.09
C TYR A 173 17.77 -6.12 -23.51
N LEU A 174 18.51 -5.26 -24.16
CA LEU A 174 18.17 -4.57 -25.39
C LEU A 174 19.08 -5.12 -26.49
N GLY A 175 18.86 -6.40 -26.83
CA GLY A 175 19.71 -7.17 -27.72
C GLY A 175 19.57 -6.81 -29.19
N SER A 176 18.44 -6.21 -29.60
CA SER A 176 18.25 -5.74 -30.97
C SER A 176 19.32 -4.70 -31.35
N GLU A 177 19.76 -4.72 -32.61
CA GLU A 177 20.67 -3.67 -33.06
C GLU A 177 19.96 -2.34 -33.29
N ARG A 178 18.64 -2.35 -33.48
CA ARG A 178 17.83 -1.16 -33.70
C ARG A 178 17.27 -0.61 -32.40
N MET A 179 17.13 0.71 -32.32
CA MET A 179 16.32 1.37 -31.29
C MET A 179 14.85 1.33 -31.71
N ASN A 180 13.97 0.85 -30.85
CA ASN A 180 12.51 0.96 -30.93
C ASN A 180 11.84 0.26 -29.72
N GLY A 181 12.61 0.04 -28.66
CA GLY A 181 12.19 -0.66 -27.48
C GLY A 181 11.29 0.22 -26.65
N GLU A 182 10.19 -0.37 -26.20
CA GLU A 182 9.33 0.19 -25.18
C GLU A 182 9.28 -0.78 -24.01
N TYR A 183 9.34 -0.25 -22.80
CA TYR A 183 9.26 -1.06 -21.59
C TYR A 183 8.56 -0.31 -20.48
N PHE A 184 8.01 -1.04 -19.53
CA PHE A 184 7.38 -0.44 -18.37
C PHE A 184 7.69 -1.20 -17.09
N VAL A 185 7.56 -0.49 -15.98
CA VAL A 185 7.58 -1.03 -14.63
C VAL A 185 6.33 -0.54 -13.91
N ASP A 186 5.58 -1.47 -13.34
CA ASP A 186 4.39 -1.19 -12.53
C ASP A 186 4.75 -1.31 -11.05
N MET A 187 4.51 -0.23 -10.31
CA MET A 187 4.50 -0.23 -8.85
C MET A 187 3.06 -0.35 -8.40
N CYS A 188 2.75 -1.36 -7.59
CA CYS A 188 1.42 -1.54 -7.02
C CYS A 188 1.41 -1.20 -5.54
N TRP A 189 0.24 -0.84 -5.06
CA TRP A 189 -0.06 -0.79 -3.65
C TRP A 189 -1.54 -1.14 -3.43
N THR A 190 -1.84 -1.62 -2.23
CA THR A 190 -3.20 -2.00 -1.83
C THR A 190 -3.54 -1.25 -0.55
N ASN A 191 -4.69 -0.61 -0.55
CA ASN A 191 -5.31 -0.17 0.70
C ASN A 191 -6.23 -1.28 1.19
N THR A 192 -5.99 -1.76 2.40
CA THR A 192 -6.91 -2.73 3.00
C THR A 192 -7.94 -2.06 3.89
N THR A 193 -7.84 -0.75 4.18
CA THR A 193 -8.54 -0.16 5.34
C THR A 193 -10.04 0.18 5.18
N GLY A 194 -10.74 -0.47 4.24
CA GLY A 194 -12.19 -0.37 4.10
C GLY A 194 -12.70 0.98 3.58
N SER A 195 -14.02 1.07 3.42
CA SER A 195 -14.75 2.04 2.58
C SER A 195 -14.81 3.49 3.09
N GLN A 196 -13.84 3.97 3.89
CA GLN A 196 -13.81 5.35 4.34
C GLN A 196 -13.12 6.27 3.32
N GLN A 197 -13.59 7.52 3.25
CA GLN A 197 -12.91 8.58 2.51
C GLN A 197 -11.57 8.92 3.16
N TYR A 198 -10.53 8.76 2.37
CA TYR A 198 -9.18 9.19 2.68
C TYR A 198 -8.57 9.84 1.45
N ASP A 199 -7.50 10.59 1.65
CA ASP A 199 -6.61 11.05 0.59
C ASP A 199 -5.22 10.50 0.88
N LEU A 200 -4.54 10.03 -0.15
CA LEU A 200 -3.15 9.60 -0.07
C LEU A 200 -2.31 10.41 -1.04
N ASP A 201 -1.20 10.93 -0.51
CA ASP A 201 -0.18 11.57 -1.31
C ASP A 201 0.91 10.55 -1.65
N PHE A 202 1.19 10.43 -2.94
CA PHE A 202 2.19 9.49 -3.47
C PHE A 202 3.36 10.26 -4.01
N SER A 203 4.58 9.88 -3.66
CA SER A 203 5.79 10.36 -4.33
C SER A 203 6.49 9.18 -4.99
N LEU A 204 6.55 9.18 -6.32
CA LEU A 204 7.34 8.21 -7.07
C LEU A 204 8.70 8.82 -7.38
N SER A 205 9.77 8.14 -7.00
CA SER A 205 11.14 8.45 -7.42
C SER A 205 11.64 7.36 -8.35
N SER A 206 12.19 7.76 -9.49
CA SER A 206 12.74 6.86 -10.50
C SER A 206 14.17 7.24 -10.83
N SER A 207 15.02 6.24 -11.03
CA SER A 207 16.36 6.41 -11.59
C SER A 207 16.70 5.24 -12.49
N ILE A 208 17.68 5.42 -13.37
CA ILE A 208 18.19 4.33 -14.21
C ILE A 208 19.69 4.19 -14.07
N ILE A 209 20.16 2.98 -14.22
CA ILE A 209 21.57 2.63 -14.33
C ILE A 209 21.79 2.11 -15.75
N SER A 210 22.69 2.75 -16.48
CA SER A 210 23.13 2.31 -17.80
C SER A 210 24.64 2.43 -17.93
N ASN A 211 25.22 1.70 -18.89
CA ASN A 211 26.60 1.91 -19.29
C ASN A 211 26.76 3.27 -20.00
N ILE A 212 28.02 3.66 -20.19
CA ILE A 212 28.44 4.83 -20.99
C ILE A 212 29.28 4.31 -22.14
N ASP A 213 29.02 4.77 -23.36
CA ASP A 213 29.79 4.45 -24.57
C ASP A 213 30.24 5.76 -25.22
N ASN A 214 31.55 5.92 -25.41
CA ASN A 214 32.17 7.13 -25.98
C ASN A 214 31.70 8.44 -25.33
N GLY A 215 31.48 8.42 -24.01
CA GLY A 215 31.03 9.59 -23.23
C GLY A 215 29.54 9.90 -23.37
N GLN A 216 28.77 9.10 -24.10
CA GLN A 216 27.32 9.21 -24.20
C GLN A 216 26.62 8.10 -23.41
N THR A 217 25.51 8.45 -22.81
CA THR A 217 24.69 7.57 -21.97
C THR A 217 23.55 7.00 -22.79
N TYR A 218 23.01 5.84 -22.39
CA TYR A 218 21.90 5.22 -23.11
C TYR A 218 20.70 6.17 -23.34
N PRO A 219 20.24 6.97 -22.35
CA PRO A 219 19.15 7.93 -22.57
C PRO A 219 19.44 9.00 -23.61
N GLU A 220 20.69 9.50 -23.65
CA GLU A 220 21.09 10.53 -24.62
C GLU A 220 21.11 9.97 -26.05
N VAL A 221 21.64 8.76 -26.22
CA VAL A 221 21.76 8.12 -27.54
C VAL A 221 20.39 7.66 -28.06
N THR A 222 19.45 7.30 -27.19
CA THR A 222 18.12 6.83 -27.60
C THR A 222 17.04 7.91 -27.61
N ASP A 223 17.35 9.11 -27.11
CA ASP A 223 16.36 10.12 -26.71
C ASP A 223 15.25 9.52 -25.84
N LEU A 224 15.64 8.78 -24.80
CA LEU A 224 14.72 8.01 -23.97
C LEU A 224 13.69 8.92 -23.31
N LYS A 225 12.41 8.62 -23.53
CA LYS A 225 11.29 9.32 -22.91
C LYS A 225 10.68 8.46 -21.83
N SER A 226 10.20 9.11 -20.77
CA SER A 226 9.47 8.47 -19.68
C SER A 226 8.11 9.11 -19.50
N LYS A 227 7.14 8.29 -19.12
CA LYS A 227 5.77 8.72 -18.83
C LYS A 227 5.16 7.88 -17.73
N TYR A 228 4.39 8.51 -16.85
CA TYR A 228 3.72 7.87 -15.74
C TYR A 228 2.21 7.85 -15.95
N HIS A 229 1.60 6.73 -15.60
CA HIS A 229 0.17 6.53 -15.59
C HIS A 229 -0.25 5.94 -14.24
N LEU A 230 -1.24 6.58 -13.63
CA LEU A 230 -1.85 6.10 -12.39
C LEU A 230 -3.22 5.50 -12.72
N PHE A 231 -3.38 4.23 -12.35
CA PHE A 231 -4.61 3.48 -12.51
C PHE A 231 -5.07 2.98 -11.14
N CYS A 232 -6.36 3.07 -10.84
CA CYS A 232 -6.90 2.62 -9.56
C CYS A 232 -8.18 1.81 -9.74
N ASP A 233 -8.34 0.80 -8.89
CA ASP A 233 -9.57 0.10 -8.62
C ASP A 233 -10.15 0.59 -7.29
N TYR A 234 -11.44 0.91 -7.29
CA TYR A 234 -12.16 1.45 -6.14
C TYR A 234 -13.07 0.39 -5.48
N ASP A 235 -13.23 -0.77 -6.11
CA ASP A 235 -14.08 -1.88 -5.64
C ASP A 235 -13.34 -3.19 -5.87
N PHE A 236 -12.16 -3.30 -5.25
CA PHE A 236 -11.21 -4.37 -5.51
C PHE A 236 -11.61 -5.62 -4.73
N ASP A 237 -12.19 -6.59 -5.43
CA ASP A 237 -12.67 -7.86 -4.86
C ASP A 237 -11.56 -8.90 -4.60
N GLY A 238 -10.29 -8.52 -4.76
CA GLY A 238 -9.13 -9.41 -4.68
C GLY A 238 -8.73 -10.06 -6.02
N TYR A 239 -9.56 -9.93 -7.06
CA TYR A 239 -9.26 -10.41 -8.41
C TYR A 239 -8.84 -9.25 -9.31
N PHE A 240 -7.59 -9.29 -9.75
CA PHE A 240 -7.10 -8.26 -10.66
C PHE A 240 -7.73 -8.37 -12.05
N ASN A 241 -8.33 -7.27 -12.51
CA ASN A 241 -8.81 -7.10 -13.87
C ASN A 241 -8.33 -5.76 -14.44
N TYR A 242 -7.66 -5.75 -15.59
CA TYR A 242 -7.26 -4.49 -16.23
C TYR A 242 -8.47 -3.62 -16.62
N ASP A 243 -9.62 -4.23 -16.88
CA ASP A 243 -10.83 -3.51 -17.29
C ASP A 243 -11.56 -2.82 -16.11
N SER A 244 -11.29 -3.20 -14.86
CA SER A 244 -11.83 -2.52 -13.68
C SER A 244 -11.03 -1.26 -13.31
N LEU A 245 -9.79 -1.15 -13.81
CA LEU A 245 -8.92 -0.02 -13.51
C LEU A 245 -9.39 1.27 -14.18
N VAL A 246 -9.61 2.29 -13.36
CA VAL A 246 -9.86 3.66 -13.82
C VAL A 246 -8.53 4.40 -13.91
N ARG A 247 -8.23 5.00 -15.06
CA ARG A 247 -7.09 5.90 -15.19
C ARG A 247 -7.40 7.21 -14.46
N VAL A 248 -6.70 7.44 -13.35
CA VAL A 248 -6.84 8.64 -12.52
C VAL A 248 -6.03 9.78 -13.11
N GLU A 249 -4.75 9.53 -13.42
CA GLU A 249 -3.84 10.58 -13.86
C GLU A 249 -2.79 10.07 -14.86
N SER A 250 -2.20 11.01 -15.60
CA SER A 250 -1.09 10.79 -16.52
C SER A 250 -0.13 11.96 -16.46
N SER A 251 1.16 11.69 -16.28
CA SER A 251 2.18 12.71 -16.45
C SER A 251 2.29 13.10 -17.94
N PRO A 252 2.84 14.29 -18.24
CA PRO A 252 3.40 14.54 -19.56
C PRO A 252 4.58 13.58 -19.81
N GLU A 253 4.90 13.41 -21.08
CA GLU A 253 6.13 12.73 -21.49
C GLU A 253 7.33 13.63 -21.24
N VAL A 254 8.34 13.12 -20.54
CA VAL A 254 9.55 13.88 -20.20
C VAL A 254 10.80 13.16 -20.69
N PRO A 255 11.83 13.89 -21.16
CA PRO A 255 13.14 13.30 -21.41
C PRO A 255 13.68 12.71 -20.11
N PHE A 256 14.16 11.47 -20.16
CA PHE A 256 14.79 10.84 -19.01
C PHE A 256 16.30 11.09 -19.03
N GLN A 257 16.89 11.48 -17.91
CA GLN A 257 18.33 11.72 -17.78
C GLN A 257 18.91 10.92 -16.61
N LEU A 258 20.17 10.48 -16.73
CA LEU A 258 20.85 9.77 -15.63
C LEU A 258 20.89 10.63 -14.37
N GLY A 259 20.63 9.99 -13.22
CA GLY A 259 20.63 10.65 -11.91
C GLY A 259 19.48 11.63 -11.67
N THR A 260 18.53 11.76 -12.61
CA THR A 260 17.34 12.60 -12.42
C THR A 260 16.32 11.84 -11.61
N TYR A 261 15.96 12.39 -10.45
CA TYR A 261 14.79 11.96 -9.70
C TYR A 261 13.60 12.74 -10.24
N ALA A 262 12.76 12.06 -11.00
CA ALA A 262 11.45 12.61 -11.32
C ALA A 262 10.54 12.29 -10.14
N ASN A 263 10.00 13.32 -9.48
CA ASN A 263 9.01 13.20 -8.42
C ASN A 263 7.65 13.59 -8.98
N TYR A 264 6.64 12.79 -8.71
CA TYR A 264 5.26 13.07 -9.06
C TYR A 264 4.40 12.87 -7.84
N ASP A 265 3.64 13.92 -7.52
CA ASP A 265 2.71 13.95 -6.42
C ASP A 265 1.31 13.70 -6.98
N PHE A 266 0.66 12.64 -6.50
CA PHE A 266 -0.72 12.30 -6.83
C PHE A 266 -1.54 12.31 -5.55
N SER A 267 -2.79 12.79 -5.63
CA SER A 267 -3.75 12.66 -4.54
C SER A 267 -4.89 11.74 -4.97
N ILE A 268 -5.09 10.65 -4.22
CA ILE A 268 -6.10 9.63 -4.56
C ILE A 268 -6.98 9.38 -3.36
N SER A 269 -8.29 9.32 -3.59
CA SER A 269 -9.27 9.06 -2.55
C SER A 269 -10.04 7.77 -2.75
N ASN A 270 -10.18 6.94 -1.71
CA ASN A 270 -11.00 5.70 -1.71
C ASN A 270 -10.55 4.58 -2.66
N ALA A 271 -9.33 4.61 -3.20
CA ALA A 271 -8.88 3.54 -4.09
C ALA A 271 -8.29 2.34 -3.32
N GLU A 272 -8.91 1.17 -3.44
CA GLU A 272 -8.50 -0.05 -2.73
C GLU A 272 -7.24 -0.69 -3.33
N PHE A 273 -7.02 -0.51 -4.63
CA PHE A 273 -5.82 -0.98 -5.30
C PHE A 273 -5.40 0.02 -6.37
N CYS A 274 -4.12 0.34 -6.49
CA CYS A 274 -3.64 1.13 -7.61
C CYS A 274 -2.33 0.59 -8.19
N VAL A 275 -2.13 0.96 -9.45
CA VAL A 275 -0.95 0.68 -10.25
C VAL A 275 -0.40 2.02 -10.74
N VAL A 276 0.85 2.30 -10.39
CA VAL A 276 1.64 3.38 -10.99
C VAL A 276 2.55 2.76 -12.04
N ARG A 277 2.20 2.94 -13.31
CA ARG A 277 2.99 2.49 -14.45
C ARG A 277 3.94 3.58 -14.88
N GLN A 278 5.24 3.29 -14.86
CA GLN A 278 6.23 4.08 -15.59
C GLN A 278 6.56 3.38 -16.91
N THR A 279 6.34 4.08 -18.02
CA THR A 279 6.68 3.61 -19.37
C THR A 279 7.89 4.36 -19.88
N PHE A 280 8.76 3.66 -20.60
CA PHE A 280 9.93 4.17 -21.28
C PHE A 280 9.84 3.87 -22.77
N GLU A 281 10.24 4.82 -23.61
CA GLU A 281 10.21 4.70 -25.07
C GLU A 281 11.49 5.27 -25.69
N GLU A 282 12.17 4.48 -26.52
CA GLU A 282 13.27 4.96 -27.38
C GLU A 282 12.71 5.74 -28.58
N ARG A 283 13.19 6.96 -28.84
CA ARG A 283 12.63 7.86 -29.89
C ARG A 283 13.47 8.00 -31.15
N GLN A 284 14.58 7.25 -31.27
CA GLN A 284 15.49 7.33 -32.43
C GLN A 284 15.52 6.05 -33.26
N PRO A 285 14.38 5.61 -33.83
CA PRO A 285 14.31 4.35 -34.55
C PRO A 285 15.13 4.31 -35.83
N GLU A 286 15.61 5.44 -36.33
CA GLU A 286 16.53 5.56 -37.46
C GLU A 286 18.00 5.25 -37.12
N ARG A 287 18.31 4.95 -35.85
CA ARG A 287 19.67 4.69 -35.38
C ARG A 287 19.89 3.27 -34.89
N MET A 288 21.15 2.86 -34.96
CA MET A 288 21.64 1.61 -34.39
C MET A 288 22.05 1.82 -32.93
N ARG A 289 21.66 0.90 -32.06
CA ARG A 289 22.04 0.87 -30.65
C ARG A 289 23.54 0.60 -30.52
N PRO A 290 24.27 1.42 -29.75
CA PRO A 290 25.68 1.14 -29.48
C PRO A 290 25.85 -0.18 -28.72
N TRP A 291 26.96 -0.87 -28.97
CA TRP A 291 27.19 -2.23 -28.48
C TRP A 291 27.25 -2.33 -26.96
N ASP A 292 27.83 -1.32 -26.32
CA ASP A 292 27.99 -1.30 -24.88
C ASP A 292 26.72 -0.83 -24.15
N LEU A 293 25.72 -0.31 -24.90
CA LEU A 293 24.47 0.25 -24.38
C LEU A 293 23.27 -0.69 -24.59
N LYS A 294 23.44 -1.99 -24.31
CA LYS A 294 22.40 -3.04 -24.47
C LYS A 294 21.71 -3.46 -23.18
N LYS A 295 21.92 -2.72 -22.10
CA LYS A 295 21.30 -3.00 -20.80
C LYS A 295 20.95 -1.71 -20.11
N ILE A 296 19.71 -1.63 -19.63
CA ILE A 296 19.25 -0.60 -18.71
C ILE A 296 18.66 -1.26 -17.47
N THR A 297 18.97 -0.73 -16.30
CA THR A 297 18.32 -1.12 -15.05
C THR A 297 17.48 0.05 -14.55
N VAL A 298 16.18 -0.17 -14.35
CA VAL A 298 15.24 0.82 -13.81
C VAL A 298 15.08 0.60 -12.31
N LEU A 299 15.24 1.66 -11.54
CA LEU A 299 15.05 1.70 -10.10
C LEU A 299 13.86 2.60 -9.81
N ASN A 300 12.76 2.01 -9.34
CA ASN A 300 11.58 2.75 -8.93
C ASN A 300 11.34 2.56 -7.44
N ASN A 301 11.10 3.68 -6.76
CA ASN A 301 10.72 3.70 -5.37
C ASN A 301 9.49 4.59 -5.21
N LEU A 302 8.36 3.95 -4.91
CA LEU A 302 7.09 4.61 -4.65
C LEU A 302 6.96 4.75 -3.13
N ASN A 303 6.97 5.99 -2.66
CA ASN A 303 6.69 6.33 -1.28
C ASN A 303 5.24 6.79 -1.14
N ILE A 304 4.56 6.30 -0.10
CA ILE A 304 3.17 6.63 0.18
C ILE A 304 3.15 7.34 1.53
N GLU A 305 2.73 8.60 1.52
CA GLU A 305 2.56 9.34 2.77
C GLU A 305 1.22 8.95 3.39
N THR A 306 1.28 8.03 4.35
CA THR A 306 0.12 7.71 5.17
C THR A 306 0.04 8.71 6.31
N PRO A 307 -1.09 9.41 6.51
CA PRO A 307 -1.27 10.20 7.71
C PRO A 307 -1.09 9.29 8.92
N ILE A 308 -0.20 9.66 9.85
CA ILE A 308 0.02 8.88 11.07
C ILE A 308 -1.35 8.75 11.76
N PRO A 309 -1.85 7.53 12.00
CA PRO A 309 -3.10 7.33 12.71
C PRO A 309 -3.01 7.99 14.08
N ASN A 310 -3.64 9.14 14.25
CA ASN A 310 -3.79 9.75 15.55
C ASN A 310 -5.07 9.19 16.17
N ASP A 311 -4.97 7.98 16.70
CA ASP A 311 -6.02 7.39 17.54
C ASP A 311 -6.17 8.17 18.86
N GLY A 312 -5.20 9.04 19.15
CA GLY A 312 -5.08 9.74 20.42
C GLY A 312 -4.86 8.76 21.58
N PRO A 313 -4.70 9.29 22.79
CA PRO A 313 -4.79 8.45 23.97
C PRO A 313 -6.20 7.82 24.03
N ILE A 314 -6.27 6.49 23.90
CA ILE A 314 -7.49 5.73 24.16
C ILE A 314 -7.71 5.74 25.67
N ARG A 315 -8.87 6.24 26.10
CA ARG A 315 -9.23 6.36 27.51
C ARG A 315 -10.38 5.43 27.84
N ILE A 316 -10.09 4.43 28.65
CA ILE A 316 -11.07 3.44 29.10
C ILE A 316 -11.27 3.59 30.60
N CYS A 317 -12.51 3.75 31.01
CA CYS A 317 -12.90 3.78 32.41
C CYS A 317 -13.16 2.36 32.88
N HIS A 318 -12.53 2.03 34.00
CA HIS A 318 -12.63 0.75 34.66
C HIS A 318 -13.22 0.97 36.06
N VAL A 319 -14.43 0.48 36.28
CA VAL A 319 -15.16 0.60 37.54
C VAL A 319 -15.12 -0.75 38.26
N GLN A 320 -14.53 -0.73 39.43
CA GLN A 320 -14.27 -1.91 40.25
C GLN A 320 -15.05 -1.86 41.56
N GLU A 321 -15.44 -3.01 42.09
CA GLU A 321 -15.96 -3.12 43.46
C GLU A 321 -14.80 -3.11 44.48
N ILE A 322 -14.86 -2.18 45.43
CA ILE A 322 -14.02 -2.17 46.62
C ILE A 322 -14.64 -3.13 47.63
N THR A 323 -14.12 -4.36 47.70
CA THR A 323 -14.48 -5.29 48.77
C THR A 323 -13.80 -4.86 50.07
N ASN A 324 -14.59 -4.34 51.02
CA ASN A 324 -14.14 -4.08 52.40
C ASN A 324 -13.91 -5.41 53.16
N GLY A 325 -12.85 -6.14 52.81
CA GLY A 325 -12.51 -7.46 53.33
C GLY A 325 -11.26 -7.44 54.21
N GLY A 326 -11.23 -6.59 55.23
CA GLY A 326 -10.17 -6.60 56.24
C GLY A 326 -10.26 -7.82 57.16
N GLY A 327 -9.51 -8.86 56.84
CA GLY A 327 -9.17 -9.97 57.74
C GLY A 327 -7.67 -10.26 57.67
N PRO A 328 -7.00 -10.64 58.78
CA PRO A 328 -5.58 -10.95 58.77
C PRO A 328 -5.36 -12.24 57.95
N GLY A 329 -4.87 -12.09 56.73
CA GLY A 329 -4.72 -13.15 55.72
C GLY A 329 -5.53 -12.93 54.44
N GLY A 330 -6.43 -11.93 54.40
CA GLY A 330 -7.26 -11.61 53.24
C GLY A 330 -6.58 -10.68 52.25
N ASN A 331 -5.57 -11.16 51.54
CA ASN A 331 -5.05 -10.51 50.33
C ASN A 331 -5.97 -10.87 49.13
N ASN A 332 -7.23 -10.43 49.20
CA ASN A 332 -8.16 -10.45 48.07
C ASN A 332 -8.69 -9.01 47.94
N GLY A 333 -8.18 -8.11 47.11
CA GLY A 333 -7.23 -8.22 46.02
C GLY A 333 -7.41 -6.93 45.23
N THR A 334 -6.70 -5.87 45.60
CA THR A 334 -6.63 -4.64 44.80
C THR A 334 -5.25 -4.03 44.98
N ASN A 335 -4.23 -4.65 44.37
CA ASN A 335 -2.99 -3.92 44.11
C ASN A 335 -3.33 -2.76 43.16
N HIS A 336 -3.16 -1.52 43.62
CA HIS A 336 -3.53 -0.29 42.92
C HIS A 336 -2.58 0.04 41.74
N SER A 337 -1.91 -0.95 41.16
CA SER A 337 -0.86 -0.71 40.16
C SER A 337 -1.21 -1.42 38.86
N TYR A 338 -1.46 -0.62 37.82
CA TYR A 338 -1.63 -1.08 36.42
C TYR A 338 -0.28 -1.21 35.70
N GLY A 339 0.82 -1.37 36.47
CA GLY A 339 2.18 -1.29 35.97
C GLY A 339 2.60 0.14 35.58
N PRO A 340 3.90 0.38 35.32
CA PRO A 340 4.41 1.70 34.93
C PRO A 340 4.07 2.08 33.48
N HIS A 341 3.55 1.14 32.68
CA HIS A 341 3.32 1.32 31.25
C HIS A 341 1.93 1.87 30.92
N ILE A 342 0.99 1.85 31.87
CA ILE A 342 -0.37 2.37 31.71
C ILE A 342 -0.53 3.57 32.63
N ALA A 343 -0.84 4.72 32.05
CA ALA A 343 -1.21 5.89 32.85
C ALA A 343 -2.61 5.64 33.43
N ALA A 344 -2.67 5.34 34.73
CA ALA A 344 -3.90 5.12 35.47
C ALA A 344 -4.17 6.32 36.38
N VAL A 345 -5.37 6.89 36.27
CA VAL A 345 -5.81 8.00 37.13
C VAL A 345 -7.15 7.61 37.74
N THR A 346 -7.24 7.60 39.08
CA THR A 346 -8.54 7.45 39.74
C THR A 346 -9.41 8.66 39.42
N VAL A 347 -10.59 8.42 38.85
CA VAL A 347 -11.52 9.47 38.42
C VAL A 347 -12.73 9.48 39.33
N GLY A 348 -12.95 10.63 39.99
CA GLY A 348 -14.09 10.83 40.88
C GLY A 348 -13.88 10.24 42.29
N GLN A 349 -14.91 10.41 43.13
CA GLN A 349 -14.96 9.80 44.45
C GLN A 349 -15.61 8.40 44.35
N PRO A 350 -15.19 7.43 45.17
CA PRO A 350 -15.87 6.14 45.26
C PRO A 350 -17.37 6.33 45.53
N PHE A 351 -18.22 5.55 44.85
CA PHE A 351 -19.67 5.66 44.97
C PHE A 351 -20.28 4.32 45.40
N GLN A 352 -21.46 4.39 46.02
CA GLN A 352 -22.20 3.21 46.47
C GLN A 352 -23.36 2.93 45.52
N THR A 353 -23.55 1.66 45.16
CA THR A 353 -24.77 1.25 44.46
C THR A 353 -25.99 1.37 45.38
N VAL A 354 -27.18 1.54 44.78
CA VAL A 354 -28.46 1.85 45.46
C VAL A 354 -28.79 0.91 46.63
N ASN A 355 -28.23 -0.31 46.65
CA ASN A 355 -28.41 -1.30 47.71
C ASN A 355 -27.43 -1.18 48.90
N LYS A 356 -26.54 -0.17 48.93
CA LYS A 356 -25.58 0.15 50.02
C LYS A 356 -24.61 -0.97 50.45
N LYS A 357 -24.49 -2.05 49.68
CA LYS A 357 -23.64 -3.21 50.02
C LYS A 357 -22.28 -3.21 49.34
N LYS A 358 -22.11 -2.44 48.27
CA LYS A 358 -20.92 -2.44 47.43
C LYS A 358 -20.47 -1.00 47.19
N ILE A 359 -19.21 -0.72 47.50
CA ILE A 359 -18.53 0.54 47.16
C ILE A 359 -17.79 0.28 45.86
N HIS A 360 -17.85 1.20 44.91
CA HIS A 360 -17.12 1.11 43.66
C HIS A 360 -16.12 2.26 43.53
N GLU A 361 -14.97 1.98 42.93
CA GLU A 361 -13.99 2.97 42.50
C GLU A 361 -13.91 2.97 40.98
N CYS A 362 -13.62 4.13 40.39
CA CYS A 362 -13.38 4.27 38.98
C CYS A 362 -11.94 4.68 38.70
N THR A 363 -11.29 3.97 37.77
CA THR A 363 -9.97 4.31 37.25
C THR A 363 -10.07 4.56 35.76
N GLN A 364 -9.58 5.70 35.29
CA GLN A 364 -9.31 5.93 33.88
C GLN A 364 -7.95 5.32 33.54
N LEU A 365 -7.95 4.42 32.56
CA LEU A 365 -6.78 3.83 31.94
C LEU A 365 -6.54 4.57 30.63
N GLU A 366 -5.31 5.05 30.43
CA GLU A 366 -4.90 5.71 29.21
C GLU A 366 -3.89 4.84 28.45
N PHE A 367 -4.25 4.51 27.21
CA PHE A 367 -3.41 3.77 26.27
C PHE A 367 -2.99 4.70 25.15
N ARG A 368 -1.73 4.61 24.73
CA ARG A 368 -1.16 5.45 23.67
C ARG A 368 -1.88 5.32 22.32
N ASP A 369 -2.28 4.09 21.97
CA ASP A 369 -2.85 3.71 20.69
C ASP A 369 -3.57 2.35 20.82
N SER A 370 -4.24 1.90 19.75
CA SER A 370 -4.96 0.60 19.78
C SER A 370 -4.03 -0.61 19.95
N ASP A 371 -2.76 -0.52 19.57
CA ASP A 371 -1.83 -1.64 19.67
C ASP A 371 -1.34 -1.79 21.11
N HIS A 372 -1.08 -0.69 21.81
CA HIS A 372 -0.83 -0.68 23.26
C HIS A 372 -2.04 -1.23 24.04
N LEU A 373 -3.27 -0.89 23.65
CA LEU A 373 -4.47 -1.50 24.22
C LEU A 373 -4.50 -3.02 23.98
N LYS A 374 -4.23 -3.48 22.75
CA LYS A 374 -4.18 -4.92 22.43
C LYS A 374 -3.09 -5.66 23.19
N GLU A 375 -1.89 -5.09 23.30
CA GLU A 375 -0.79 -5.68 24.07
C GLU A 375 -1.19 -5.86 25.53
N TYR A 376 -1.85 -4.85 26.12
CA TYR A 376 -2.43 -4.97 27.46
C TYR A 376 -3.47 -6.10 27.54
N ILE A 377 -4.35 -6.22 26.56
CA ILE A 377 -5.37 -7.29 26.53
C ILE A 377 -4.72 -8.67 26.40
N LYS A 378 -3.77 -8.85 25.47
CA LYS A 378 -3.13 -10.14 25.17
C LYS A 378 -2.20 -10.59 26.29
N HIS A 379 -1.39 -9.69 26.84
CA HIS A 379 -0.32 -10.04 27.78
C HIS A 379 -0.62 -9.65 29.22
N GLY A 380 -1.59 -8.78 29.47
CA GLY A 380 -1.96 -8.36 30.82
C GLY A 380 -2.48 -9.49 31.70
N LYS A 381 -3.01 -10.56 31.10
CA LYS A 381 -3.48 -11.75 31.82
C LYS A 381 -2.34 -12.66 32.30
N ASP A 382 -1.28 -12.80 31.50
CA ASP A 382 -0.17 -13.72 31.77
C ASP A 382 0.98 -13.05 32.53
N ASN A 383 1.11 -11.74 32.37
CA ASN A 383 2.11 -10.97 33.07
C ASN A 383 1.53 -10.52 34.43
N LYS A 384 1.98 -11.18 35.52
CA LYS A 384 1.57 -10.92 36.92
C LYS A 384 1.74 -9.46 37.39
N GLU A 385 2.36 -8.62 36.58
CA GLU A 385 2.49 -7.17 36.76
C GLU A 385 1.21 -6.40 36.39
N PHE A 386 0.32 -7.01 35.60
CA PHE A 386 -0.92 -6.43 35.15
C PHE A 386 -2.11 -7.15 35.78
N ARG A 387 -3.16 -6.39 36.07
CA ARG A 387 -4.37 -6.91 36.69
C ARG A 387 -5.34 -7.41 35.62
N ASP A 388 -5.87 -8.60 35.84
CA ASP A 388 -7.03 -9.13 35.12
C ASP A 388 -8.24 -8.21 35.35
N ILE A 389 -8.79 -7.65 34.27
CA ILE A 389 -10.12 -7.06 34.29
C ILE A 389 -11.11 -8.21 34.37
N HIS A 390 -11.83 -8.32 35.48
CA HIS A 390 -12.76 -9.41 35.67
C HIS A 390 -14.01 -9.18 34.83
N GLN A 391 -14.67 -10.27 34.41
CA GLN A 391 -15.96 -10.22 33.71
C GLN A 391 -17.08 -9.51 34.50
N HIS A 392 -16.86 -9.14 35.76
CA HIS A 392 -17.81 -8.41 36.60
C HIS A 392 -17.46 -6.93 36.78
N ASP A 393 -16.30 -6.48 36.28
CA ASP A 393 -15.93 -5.08 36.29
C ASP A 393 -16.69 -4.33 35.19
N TYR A 394 -17.04 -3.07 35.44
CA TYR A 394 -17.70 -2.26 34.43
C TYR A 394 -16.65 -1.50 33.64
N VAL A 395 -16.77 -1.51 32.32
CA VAL A 395 -15.82 -0.87 31.41
C VAL A 395 -16.55 0.04 30.43
N GLY A 396 -15.98 1.20 30.11
CA GLY A 396 -16.54 2.09 29.11
C GLY A 396 -15.69 3.29 28.73
N ASN A 397 -16.24 4.19 27.91
CA ASN A 397 -15.60 5.46 27.59
C ASN A 397 -15.62 6.37 28.81
N CYS A 398 -14.50 6.99 29.16
CA CYS A 398 -14.46 7.95 30.26
C CYS A 398 -15.09 9.29 29.87
N TYR A 399 -16.18 9.65 30.53
CA TYR A 399 -16.66 11.04 30.55
C TYR A 399 -16.52 11.65 31.95
N SER A 400 -17.13 12.83 32.16
CA SER A 400 -16.99 13.61 33.40
C SER A 400 -17.65 12.96 34.64
N THR A 401 -18.46 11.91 34.46
CA THR A 401 -19.18 11.22 35.52
C THR A 401 -18.94 9.73 35.44
N CYS A 402 -18.17 9.18 36.39
CA CYS A 402 -17.86 7.76 36.34
C CYS A 402 -18.86 6.88 37.10
N GLY A 403 -19.46 5.88 36.43
CA GLY A 403 -20.38 4.94 37.07
C GLY A 403 -20.99 3.88 36.15
N PRO A 404 -21.60 2.82 36.71
CA PRO A 404 -22.26 1.78 35.94
C PRO A 404 -23.51 2.36 35.25
N ILE A 405 -23.67 2.08 33.97
CA ILE A 405 -24.83 2.54 33.19
C ILE A 405 -25.81 1.38 32.97
N HIS A 406 -25.39 0.36 32.22
CA HIS A 406 -26.21 -0.77 31.80
C HIS A 406 -25.34 -1.99 31.46
N GLY A 407 -25.76 -3.20 31.89
CA GLY A 407 -24.91 -4.39 31.80
C GLY A 407 -23.59 -4.18 32.56
N ASN A 408 -22.47 -4.64 32.02
CA ASN A 408 -21.12 -4.32 32.51
C ASN A 408 -20.54 -3.03 31.88
N GLY A 409 -21.39 -2.10 31.42
CA GLY A 409 -20.96 -0.83 30.84
C GLY A 409 -20.75 0.26 31.90
N ALA A 410 -19.67 1.02 31.79
CA ALA A 410 -19.42 2.24 32.58
C ALA A 410 -19.47 3.50 31.69
N ASN A 411 -19.77 4.65 32.29
CA ASN A 411 -19.47 5.99 31.75
C ASN A 411 -18.35 6.59 32.59
#